data_AF-A0A1V4A0Q4-F1
#
_entry.id   AF-A0A1V4A0Q4-F1
#
_cell.length_a   1.000
_cell.length_b   1.000
_cell.length_c   1.000
_cell.angle_alpha   90.00
_cell.angle_beta   90.00
_cell.angle_gamma   90.00
#
_symmetry.space_group_name_H-M   'P 1'
#
loop_
_entity.id
_entity.type
_entity.pdbx_description
1 polymer ?
#
loop_
_entity_poly.entity_id
_entity_poly.type
_entity_poly.pdbx_seq_one_letter_code
_entity_poly.pdbx_strand_id
1 'polypeptide(L)'
;MHADPGGNRHELWAWLHTEDAAASVLAALTADLTGAHVVNVAAPDSMAFEPTRELLAAHHPAAGITGPVDGADGHGTLFDTTRSRELLHFTAGHTWRDTPFR
;
A
#
# COMPACT_ATOMS: atom_id res chain seq x y z
N MET A 1 -5.75 10.29 10.91
CA MET A 1 -6.75 10.55 9.84
C MET A 1 -6.64 11.99 9.44
N HIS A 2 -6.38 12.23 8.16
CA HIS A 2 -6.04 13.55 7.66
C HIS A 2 -7.30 14.33 7.26
N ALA A 3 -7.30 15.64 7.50
CA ALA A 3 -8.35 16.55 7.07
C ALA A 3 -8.17 17.05 5.61
N ASP A 4 -7.01 16.83 4.97
CA ASP A 4 -6.71 17.29 3.60
C ASP A 4 -5.92 16.25 2.77
N PRO A 5 -6.54 15.29 2.07
CA PRO A 5 -5.83 14.19 1.39
C PRO A 5 -4.64 14.62 0.50
N GLY A 6 -4.59 15.86 0.02
CA GLY A 6 -3.46 16.41 -0.73
C GLY A 6 -2.10 16.32 0.00
N GLY A 7 -2.08 16.35 1.34
CA GLY A 7 -0.82 16.30 2.11
C GLY A 7 0.01 15.03 1.87
N ASN A 8 -0.63 13.88 1.64
CA ASN A 8 0.04 12.59 1.45
C ASN A 8 0.08 12.12 -0.02
N ARG A 9 -0.25 13.02 -0.97
CA ARG A 9 -0.37 12.66 -2.39
C ARG A 9 0.91 12.15 -3.04
N HIS A 10 2.07 12.57 -2.52
CA HIS A 10 3.39 12.17 -3.06
C HIS A 10 3.75 10.73 -2.68
N GLU A 11 3.25 10.26 -1.53
CA GLU A 11 3.34 8.87 -1.09
C GLU A 11 2.12 8.04 -1.52
N LEU A 12 1.28 8.60 -2.42
CA LEU A 12 0.10 7.93 -2.97
C LEU A 12 -0.83 7.37 -1.89
N TRP A 13 -0.94 8.07 -0.76
CA TRP A 13 -1.77 7.68 0.40
C TRP A 13 -1.46 6.30 1.00
N ALA A 14 -0.28 5.76 0.67
CA ALA A 14 0.15 4.47 1.14
C ALA A 14 0.45 4.50 2.63
N TRP A 15 0.42 3.31 3.21
CA TRP A 15 0.75 3.06 4.59
C TRP A 15 1.10 1.60 4.80
N LEU A 16 1.56 1.30 6.00
CA LEU A 16 1.81 -0.05 6.45
C LEU A 16 1.66 -0.07 7.98
N HIS A 17 0.97 -1.07 8.51
CA HIS A 17 0.91 -1.26 9.95
C HIS A 17 2.31 -1.63 10.49
N THR A 18 2.65 -1.17 11.70
CA THR A 18 3.99 -1.41 12.28
C THR A 18 4.33 -2.90 12.38
N GLU A 19 3.34 -3.75 12.70
CA GLU A 19 3.55 -5.20 12.78
C GLU A 19 3.79 -5.81 11.38
N ASP A 20 3.09 -5.33 10.35
CA ASP A 20 3.34 -5.76 8.97
C ASP A 20 4.72 -5.27 8.48
N ALA A 21 5.15 -4.08 8.89
CA ALA A 21 6.49 -3.58 8.60
C ALA A 21 7.56 -4.49 9.21
N ALA A 22 7.43 -4.82 10.50
CA ALA A 22 8.35 -5.74 11.17
C ALA A 22 8.34 -7.15 10.55
N ALA A 23 7.16 -7.69 10.23
CA ALA A 23 7.02 -8.98 9.58
C ALA A 23 7.65 -9.01 8.17
N SER A 24 7.54 -7.92 7.41
CA SER A 24 8.16 -7.82 6.08
C SER A 24 9.69 -7.83 6.15
N VAL A 25 10.28 -7.17 7.16
CA VAL A 25 11.72 -7.19 7.40
C VAL A 25 12.18 -8.60 7.78
N LEU A 26 11.43 -9.27 8.66
CA LEU A 26 11.72 -10.66 9.01
C LEU A 26 11.67 -11.57 7.77
N ALA A 27 10.63 -11.44 6.94
CA ALA A 27 10.51 -12.19 5.70
C ALA A 27 11.70 -11.96 4.77
N ALA A 28 12.15 -10.71 4.61
CA ALA A 28 13.33 -10.36 3.82
C ALA A 28 14.63 -10.96 4.37
N LEU A 29 14.81 -10.98 5.69
CA LEU A 29 16.01 -11.55 6.32
C LEU A 29 16.07 -13.08 6.23
N THR A 30 14.93 -13.75 6.10
CA THR A 30 14.83 -15.22 6.04
C THR A 30 14.61 -15.76 4.63
N ALA A 31 14.40 -14.90 3.63
CA ALA A 31 14.17 -15.31 2.26
C ALA A 31 15.45 -15.90 1.65
N ASP A 32 15.31 -16.99 0.90
CA ASP A 32 16.42 -17.61 0.16
C ASP A 32 16.67 -16.84 -1.15
N LEU A 33 17.21 -15.62 -1.00
CA LEU A 33 17.48 -14.70 -2.10
C LEU A 33 18.96 -14.32 -2.13
N THR A 34 19.47 -14.13 -3.34
CA THR A 34 20.82 -13.59 -3.56
C THR A 34 20.75 -12.27 -4.30
N GLY A 35 21.75 -11.41 -4.10
CA GLY A 35 21.84 -10.10 -4.75
C GLY A 35 20.98 -9.01 -4.08
N ALA A 36 20.67 -7.96 -4.84
CA ALA A 36 19.89 -6.82 -4.37
C ALA A 36 18.54 -6.75 -5.09
N HIS A 37 17.46 -6.78 -4.33
CA HIS A 37 16.09 -6.71 -4.84
C HIS A 37 15.40 -5.48 -4.29
N VAL A 38 14.77 -4.69 -5.17
CA VAL A 38 13.89 -3.59 -4.77
C VAL A 38 12.46 -4.12 -4.67
N VAL A 39 11.88 -4.00 -3.48
CA VAL A 39 10.56 -4.51 -3.12
C VAL A 39 9.77 -3.41 -2.42
N ASN A 40 8.57 -3.13 -2.92
CA ASN A 40 7.61 -2.30 -2.19
C ASN A 40 6.81 -3.16 -1.23
N VAL A 41 6.61 -2.64 -0.02
CA VAL A 41 5.70 -3.23 0.98
C VAL A 41 4.74 -2.14 1.42
N ALA A 42 3.45 -2.41 1.30
CA ALA A 42 2.37 -1.52 1.70
C ALA A 42 1.15 -2.39 2.09
N ALA A 43 0.27 -1.81 2.90
CA ALA A 43 -1.07 -2.34 3.11
C ALA A 43 -1.83 -2.42 1.76
N PRO A 44 -2.82 -3.33 1.63
CA PRO A 44 -3.57 -3.49 0.39
C PRO A 44 -4.48 -2.28 0.06
N ASP A 45 -4.71 -1.40 1.03
CA ASP A 45 -5.55 -0.22 0.94
C ASP A 45 -4.76 1.09 1.19
N SER A 46 -5.36 2.22 0.82
CA SER A 46 -4.88 3.56 1.15
C SER A 46 -5.45 4.03 2.50
N MET A 47 -4.74 4.90 3.24
CA MET A 47 -5.29 5.52 4.47
C MET A 47 -6.20 6.72 4.22
N ALA A 48 -6.56 6.97 2.97
CA ALA A 48 -7.47 8.06 2.63
C ALA A 48 -8.92 7.64 2.88
N PHE A 49 -9.74 8.61 3.26
CA PHE A 49 -11.17 8.38 3.42
C PHE A 49 -11.91 8.36 2.10
N GLU A 50 -11.35 9.04 1.10
CA GLU A 50 -11.87 9.13 -0.25
C GLU A 50 -11.42 7.92 -1.09
N PRO A 51 -12.25 7.46 -2.03
CA PRO A 51 -11.88 6.40 -2.96
C PRO A 51 -10.62 6.73 -3.76
N THR A 52 -9.78 5.73 -4.04
CA THR A 52 -8.49 5.89 -4.72
C THR A 52 -8.62 6.58 -6.09
N ARG A 53 -9.71 6.31 -6.83
CA ARG A 53 -9.98 6.99 -8.11
C ARG A 53 -10.28 8.47 -7.96
N GLU A 54 -11.00 8.87 -6.93
CA GLU A 54 -11.32 10.28 -6.68
C GLU A 54 -10.03 11.04 -6.32
N LEU A 55 -9.17 10.42 -5.53
CA LEU A 55 -7.86 10.95 -5.18
C LEU A 55 -6.94 11.11 -6.41
N LEU A 56 -6.90 10.10 -7.29
CA LEU A 56 -6.15 10.19 -8.54
C LEU A 56 -6.69 11.32 -9.44
N ALA A 57 -8.01 11.43 -9.59
CA ALA A 57 -8.62 12.50 -10.38
C ALA A 57 -8.33 13.90 -9.82
N ALA A 58 -8.33 14.04 -8.49
CA ALA A 58 -8.13 15.32 -7.81
C ALA A 58 -6.66 15.75 -7.77
N HIS A 59 -5.73 14.81 -7.52
CA HIS A 59 -4.34 15.13 -7.22
C HIS A 59 -3.34 14.73 -8.31
N HIS A 60 -3.71 13.78 -9.16
CA HIS A 60 -2.89 13.27 -10.27
C HIS A 60 -3.69 13.14 -11.58
N PRO A 61 -4.39 14.21 -12.05
CA PRO A 61 -5.35 14.11 -13.16
C PRO A 61 -4.74 13.68 -14.51
N ALA A 62 -3.42 13.83 -14.67
CA ALA A 62 -2.70 13.43 -15.87
C ALA A 62 -2.17 11.99 -15.82
N ALA A 63 -2.36 11.27 -14.70
CA ALA A 63 -1.86 9.91 -14.55
C ALA A 63 -2.64 8.92 -15.43
N GLY A 64 -1.92 8.10 -16.19
CA GLY A 64 -2.51 6.98 -16.90
C GLY A 64 -2.76 5.80 -15.95
N ILE A 65 -3.98 5.28 -15.93
CA ILE A 65 -4.34 4.10 -15.13
C ILE A 65 -4.21 2.86 -16.01
N THR A 66 -3.23 2.01 -15.72
CA THR A 66 -2.91 0.80 -16.52
C THR A 66 -3.38 -0.51 -15.87
N GLY A 67 -4.08 -0.44 -14.73
CA GLY A 67 -4.53 -1.61 -13.98
C GLY A 67 -5.61 -1.27 -12.94
N PRO A 68 -6.05 -2.26 -12.15
CA PRO A 68 -7.03 -2.02 -11.08
C PRO A 68 -6.41 -1.18 -9.96
N VAL A 69 -7.09 -0.10 -9.57
CA VAL A 69 -6.66 0.83 -8.50
C VAL A 69 -7.63 0.89 -7.33
N ASP A 70 -8.82 0.30 -7.48
CA ASP A 70 -9.89 0.40 -6.49
C ASP A 70 -9.71 -0.59 -5.33
N GLY A 71 -8.88 -1.63 -5.46
CA GLY A 71 -8.86 -2.71 -4.46
C GLY A 71 -10.24 -3.39 -4.34
N ALA A 72 -10.53 -3.95 -3.16
CA ALA A 72 -11.80 -4.66 -2.91
C ALA A 72 -12.98 -3.72 -2.58
N ASP A 73 -12.70 -2.51 -2.09
CA ASP A 73 -13.68 -1.60 -1.48
C ASP A 73 -13.59 -0.15 -1.98
N GLY A 74 -12.91 0.08 -3.11
CA GLY A 74 -12.73 1.42 -3.70
C GLY A 74 -11.46 2.16 -3.27
N HIS A 75 -10.66 1.61 -2.36
CA HIS A 75 -9.54 2.30 -1.74
C HIS A 75 -8.21 1.54 -1.82
N GLY A 76 -7.97 0.85 -2.93
CA GLY A 76 -6.73 0.10 -3.15
C GLY A 76 -5.47 0.97 -3.04
N THR A 77 -4.38 0.35 -2.58
CA THR A 77 -3.03 0.91 -2.64
C THR A 77 -2.58 1.12 -4.09
N LEU A 78 -1.74 2.12 -4.32
CA LEU A 78 -1.14 2.41 -5.63
C LEU A 78 0.30 1.88 -5.77
N PHE A 79 0.83 1.21 -4.73
CA PHE A 79 2.11 0.52 -4.81
C PHE A 79 1.93 -0.91 -5.31
N ASP A 80 2.67 -1.26 -6.35
CA ASP A 80 2.77 -2.65 -6.77
C ASP A 80 3.59 -3.46 -5.76
N THR A 81 2.90 -4.33 -5.03
CA THR A 81 3.44 -5.23 -4.00
C THR A 81 3.64 -6.66 -4.51
N THR A 82 3.57 -6.89 -5.82
CA THR A 82 3.73 -8.23 -6.43
C THR A 82 5.05 -8.88 -6.04
N ARG A 83 6.15 -8.13 -6.08
CA ARG A 83 7.46 -8.65 -5.65
C ARG A 83 7.52 -9.04 -4.18
N SER A 84 6.77 -8.38 -3.30
CA SER A 84 6.69 -8.79 -1.89
C SER A 84 6.09 -10.18 -1.75
N ARG A 85 5.05 -10.47 -2.53
CA ARG A 85 4.40 -11.80 -2.54
C ARG A 85 5.28 -12.86 -3.20
N GLU A 86 5.91 -12.53 -4.31
CA GLU A 86 6.67 -13.49 -5.10
C GLU A 86 8.04 -13.81 -4.50
N LEU A 87 8.76 -12.79 -4.02
CA LEU A 87 10.14 -12.95 -3.53
C LEU A 87 10.20 -13.20 -2.03
N LEU A 88 9.35 -12.52 -1.26
CA LEU A 88 9.39 -12.58 0.21
C LEU A 88 8.29 -13.49 0.79
N HIS A 89 7.36 -13.97 -0.05
CA HIS A 89 6.15 -14.67 0.39
C HIS A 89 5.35 -13.88 1.44
N PHE A 90 5.42 -12.55 1.38
CA PHE A 90 4.82 -11.65 2.36
C PHE A 90 3.67 -10.84 1.75
N THR A 91 2.53 -10.83 2.45
CA THR A 91 1.39 -9.94 2.20
C THR A 91 1.02 -9.28 3.53
N ALA A 92 0.84 -7.95 3.53
CA ALA A 92 0.37 -7.21 4.70
C ALA A 92 -1.02 -7.72 5.12
N GLY A 93 -1.19 -8.00 6.40
CA GLY A 93 -2.43 -8.57 6.93
C GLY A 93 -3.40 -7.54 7.51
N HIS A 94 -2.91 -6.33 7.82
CA HIS A 94 -3.72 -5.30 8.46
C HIS A 94 -4.34 -4.35 7.45
N THR A 95 -5.63 -4.08 7.63
CA THR A 95 -6.34 -2.93 7.05
C THR A 95 -6.83 -2.02 8.16
N TRP A 96 -6.80 -0.71 7.92
CA TRP A 96 -7.30 0.27 8.90
C TRP A 96 -8.84 0.29 8.95
N ARG A 97 -9.53 -0.36 7.99
CA ARG A 97 -10.99 -0.51 8.01
C ARG A 97 -11.49 -1.61 8.94
N ASP A 98 -10.68 -2.65 9.18
CA ASP A 98 -11.08 -3.78 10.04
C ASP A 98 -10.75 -3.56 11.52
N THR A 99 -10.11 -2.45 11.88
CA THR A 99 -9.65 -2.21 13.26
C THR A 99 -10.34 -0.98 13.86
N PRO A 100 -11.25 -1.13 14.85
CA PRO A 100 -11.58 -0.01 15.71
C PRO A 100 -10.32 0.32 16.50
N PHE A 101 -9.83 1.56 16.40
CA PHE A 101 -8.71 2.04 17.22
C PHE A 101 -8.97 1.66 18.67
N ARG A 102 -8.18 0.73 19.22
CA ARG A 102 -8.20 0.37 20.64
C ARG A 102 -7.16 1.19 21.39
#